data_AF-A0A2N2H048-F1
#
_entry.id   AF-A0A2N2H048-F1
#
_cell.length_a   1.000
_cell.length_b   1.000
_cell.length_c   1.000
_cell.angle_alpha   90.00
_cell.angle_beta   90.00
_cell.angle_gamma   90.00
#
_symmetry.space_group_name_H-M   'P 1'
#
loop_
_entity.id
_entity.type
_entity.pdbx_description
1 polymer ?
#
loop_
_entity_poly.entity_id
_entity_poly.type
_entity_poly.pdbx_seq_one_letter_code
_entity_poly.pdbx_strand_id
1 'polypeptide(L)'
;HSIQVQNWDKTITSIPTHKLIDESFKNWKGMTQSGGRRIMRSIHLDLDSVAFLDEKMLERMEKIGLLKDYLKQKKAEIAEHNQAQGIDEKDFVNGRHLTNIGTYRAYIDRYLQDHTGIHHGMTTMTRQLQPGATGLPLQIYAFTNTTEWVRYEGIQSDIMDHLLSILPEFGLRVFQYPSGNILGSLKNL
;
A
#
# COMPACT_ATOMS: atom_id res chain seq x y z
N HIS A 1 -46.48 -6.58 -3.00
CA HIS A 1 -45.54 -7.65 -2.62
C HIS A 1 -44.26 -7.01 -2.06
N SER A 2 -43.71 -7.59 -0.99
CA SER A 2 -42.47 -7.14 -0.34
C SER A 2 -41.59 -8.35 -0.06
N ILE A 3 -40.28 -8.14 -0.04
CA ILE A 3 -39.27 -9.16 0.25
C ILE A 3 -38.63 -8.79 1.59
N GLN A 4 -38.40 -9.80 2.44
CA GLN A 4 -37.69 -9.61 3.69
C GLN A 4 -36.22 -9.96 3.53
N VAL A 5 -35.34 -9.09 4.02
CA VAL A 5 -33.89 -9.27 3.98
C VAL A 5 -33.35 -9.17 5.40
N GLN A 6 -32.51 -10.13 5.80
CA GLN A 6 -31.79 -10.07 7.07
C GLN A 6 -30.43 -9.37 6.86
N ASN A 7 -30.21 -8.29 7.60
CA ASN A 7 -28.98 -7.51 7.58
C ASN A 7 -27.87 -8.16 8.41
N TRP A 8 -26.66 -7.62 8.28
CA TRP A 8 -25.46 -8.08 9.01
C TRP A 8 -25.59 -7.90 10.53
N ASP A 9 -26.29 -6.86 10.97
CA ASP A 9 -26.66 -6.60 12.37
C ASP A 9 -27.86 -7.44 12.86
N LYS A 10 -28.26 -8.46 12.07
CA LYS A 10 -29.38 -9.38 12.31
C LYS A 10 -30.77 -8.77 12.26
N THR A 11 -30.92 -7.47 11.95
CA THR A 11 -32.23 -6.85 11.73
C THR A 11 -32.90 -7.37 10.46
N ILE A 12 -34.24 -7.36 10.41
CA ILE A 12 -35.02 -7.75 9.24
C ILE A 12 -35.64 -6.50 8.62
N THR A 13 -35.32 -6.22 7.36
CA THR A 13 -35.88 -5.11 6.59
C THR A 13 -36.87 -5.63 5.56
N SER A 14 -38.03 -4.98 5.44
CA SER A 14 -39.01 -5.27 4.40
C SER A 14 -38.83 -4.30 3.24
N ILE A 15 -38.49 -4.81 2.06
CA ILE A 15 -38.23 -4.02 0.85
C ILE A 15 -39.35 -4.27 -0.16
N PRO A 16 -40.07 -3.22 -0.62
CA PRO A 16 -41.05 -3.35 -1.70
C PRO A 16 -40.40 -3.88 -2.99
N THR A 17 -41.05 -4.82 -3.69
CA THR A 17 -40.45 -5.51 -4.84
C THR A 17 -40.06 -4.58 -6.00
N HIS A 18 -40.78 -3.48 -6.23
CA HIS A 18 -40.48 -2.55 -7.32
C HIS A 18 -39.08 -1.89 -7.17
N LYS A 19 -38.62 -1.63 -5.94
CA LYS A 19 -37.30 -1.05 -5.67
C LYS A 19 -36.14 -1.91 -6.16
N LEU A 20 -36.33 -3.23 -6.32
CA LEU A 20 -35.26 -4.11 -6.83
C LEU A 20 -35.02 -3.96 -8.33
N ILE A 21 -35.99 -3.41 -9.07
CA ILE A 21 -35.88 -3.15 -10.50
C ILE A 21 -35.31 -1.75 -10.74
N ASP A 22 -35.70 -0.81 -9.88
CA ASP A 22 -35.36 0.61 -10.06
C ASP A 22 -33.98 0.99 -9.49
N GLU A 23 -33.46 0.24 -8.52
CA GLU A 23 -32.20 0.57 -7.83
C GLU A 23 -31.12 -0.49 -8.06
N SER A 24 -29.87 -0.04 -8.25
CA SER A 24 -28.71 -0.94 -8.28
C SER A 24 -28.41 -1.48 -6.87
N PHE A 25 -28.16 -2.78 -6.74
CA PHE A 25 -27.75 -3.40 -5.49
C PHE A 25 -26.41 -4.14 -5.62
N LYS A 26 -25.71 -4.33 -4.49
CA LYS A 26 -24.45 -5.08 -4.44
C LYS A 26 -24.72 -6.53 -4.04
N ASN A 27 -24.36 -7.48 -4.92
CA ASN A 27 -24.44 -8.91 -4.63
C ASN A 27 -23.09 -9.47 -4.19
N TRP A 28 -22.94 -9.72 -2.89
CA TRP A 28 -21.71 -10.25 -2.30
C TRP A 28 -21.44 -11.73 -2.63
N LYS A 29 -22.44 -12.47 -3.15
CA LYS A 29 -22.28 -13.87 -3.56
C LYS A 29 -21.18 -14.02 -4.62
N GLY A 30 -21.04 -13.06 -5.53
CA GLY A 30 -19.99 -13.07 -6.54
C GLY A 30 -18.58 -13.04 -5.93
N MET A 31 -18.37 -12.27 -4.86
CA MET A 31 -17.09 -12.24 -4.12
C MET A 31 -16.85 -13.55 -3.36
N THR A 32 -17.88 -14.11 -2.72
CA THR A 32 -17.77 -15.41 -2.05
C THR A 32 -17.40 -16.53 -3.05
N GLN A 33 -18.01 -16.50 -4.24
CA GLN A 33 -17.78 -17.49 -5.29
C GLN A 33 -16.45 -17.30 -6.03
N SER A 34 -15.91 -16.08 -6.10
CA SER A 34 -14.63 -15.83 -6.78
C SER A 34 -13.42 -16.40 -6.03
N GLY A 35 -13.61 -16.86 -4.79
CA GLY A 35 -12.53 -17.46 -3.99
C GLY A 35 -11.52 -16.45 -3.43
N GLY A 36 -11.81 -15.14 -3.53
CA GLY A 36 -10.94 -14.11 -3.00
C GLY A 36 -11.65 -12.81 -2.65
N ARG A 37 -11.17 -12.14 -1.60
CA ARG A 37 -11.75 -10.90 -1.07
C ARG A 37 -10.72 -9.77 -1.14
N ARG A 38 -11.16 -8.60 -1.62
CA ARG A 38 -10.25 -7.49 -1.94
C ARG A 38 -9.75 -6.77 -0.68
N ILE A 39 -8.44 -6.61 -0.59
CA ILE A 39 -7.77 -5.63 0.28
C ILE A 39 -7.60 -4.33 -0.50
N MET A 40 -8.02 -3.22 0.08
CA MET A 40 -7.86 -1.88 -0.47
C MET A 40 -7.62 -0.90 0.68
N ARG A 41 -6.38 -0.89 1.19
CA ARG A 41 -5.94 -0.04 2.31
C ARG A 41 -4.86 0.91 1.83
N SER A 42 -4.69 2.03 2.51
CA SER A 42 -3.65 3.00 2.17
C SER A 42 -2.87 3.41 3.41
N ILE A 43 -1.54 3.42 3.29
CA ILE A 43 -0.64 4.05 4.25
C ILE A 43 -0.42 5.49 3.78
N HIS A 44 -0.76 6.47 4.62
CA HIS A 44 -0.54 7.87 4.29
C HIS A 44 0.87 8.26 4.71
N LEU A 45 1.73 8.56 3.74
CA LEU A 45 3.12 8.92 3.97
C LEU A 45 3.25 10.42 4.19
N ASP A 46 4.10 10.79 5.13
CA ASP A 46 4.59 12.16 5.30
C ASP A 46 5.46 12.53 4.09
N LEU A 47 5.06 13.56 3.34
CA LEU A 47 5.78 14.02 2.15
C LEU A 47 7.18 14.52 2.49
N ASP A 48 7.41 15.05 3.70
CA ASP A 48 8.72 15.53 4.16
C ASP A 48 9.70 14.38 4.44
N SER A 49 9.21 13.14 4.40
CA SER A 49 10.05 11.94 4.53
C SER A 49 10.49 11.37 3.17
N VAL A 50 9.96 11.88 2.05
CA VAL A 50 10.29 11.38 0.71
C VAL A 50 11.64 11.94 0.26
N ALA A 51 12.57 11.04 -0.10
CA ALA A 51 13.92 11.42 -0.47
C ALA A 51 14.55 10.43 -1.46
N PHE A 52 15.67 10.83 -2.07
CA PHE A 52 16.60 9.92 -2.73
C PHE A 52 17.32 9.02 -1.72
N LEU A 53 17.74 7.84 -2.15
CA LEU A 53 18.59 6.97 -1.32
C LEU A 53 20.00 7.54 -1.27
N ASP A 54 20.51 7.77 -0.07
CA ASP A 54 21.95 7.96 0.15
C ASP A 54 22.68 6.61 0.22
N GLU A 55 24.01 6.66 0.21
CA GLU A 55 24.86 5.46 0.27
C GLU A 55 24.55 4.59 1.51
N LYS A 56 24.39 5.21 2.67
CA LYS A 56 24.11 4.51 3.94
C LYS A 56 22.77 3.79 3.92
N MET A 57 21.76 4.41 3.33
CA MET A 57 20.44 3.84 3.17
C MET A 57 20.47 2.70 2.15
N LEU A 58 21.19 2.88 1.05
CA LEU A 58 21.36 1.87 0.03
C LEU A 58 22.01 0.59 0.61
N GLU A 59 23.08 0.73 1.39
CA GLU A 59 23.73 -0.39 2.08
C GLU A 59 22.77 -1.14 3.04
N ARG A 60 21.86 -0.41 3.70
CA ARG A 60 20.82 -1.04 4.54
C ARG A 60 19.79 -1.78 3.69
N MET A 61 19.34 -1.19 2.59
CA MET A 61 18.35 -1.80 1.69
C MET A 61 18.89 -3.08 1.03
N GLU A 62 20.19 -3.14 0.70
CA GLU A 62 20.81 -4.33 0.11
C GLU A 62 20.84 -5.55 1.04
N LYS A 63 20.74 -5.33 2.35
CA LYS A 63 20.63 -6.41 3.34
C LYS A 63 19.23 -7.03 3.36
N ILE A 64 18.23 -6.35 2.80
CA ILE A 64 16.85 -6.84 2.74
C ILE A 64 16.75 -7.88 1.62
N GLY A 65 16.52 -9.14 1.99
CA GLY A 65 16.47 -10.27 1.06
C GLY A 65 15.51 -10.06 -0.12
N LEU A 66 14.30 -9.56 0.17
CA LEU A 66 13.25 -9.31 -0.84
C LEU A 66 13.64 -8.25 -1.89
N LEU A 67 14.62 -7.40 -1.61
CA LEU A 67 15.02 -6.30 -2.49
C LEU A 67 16.26 -6.59 -3.32
N LYS A 68 16.99 -7.69 -3.08
CA LYS A 68 18.28 -7.95 -3.73
C LYS A 68 18.21 -7.87 -5.26
N ASP A 69 17.30 -8.63 -5.86
CA ASP A 69 17.15 -8.66 -7.32
C ASP A 69 16.64 -7.33 -7.87
N TYR A 70 15.70 -6.70 -7.16
CA TYR A 70 15.15 -5.40 -7.52
C TYR A 70 16.25 -4.33 -7.56
N LEU A 71 17.04 -4.19 -6.49
CA LEU A 71 18.09 -3.19 -6.39
C LEU A 71 19.17 -3.42 -7.46
N LYS A 72 19.57 -4.68 -7.67
CA LYS A 72 20.53 -5.02 -8.72
C LYS A 72 20.05 -4.58 -10.10
N GLN A 73 18.81 -4.94 -10.46
CA GLN A 73 18.23 -4.58 -11.75
C GLN A 73 18.05 -3.06 -11.88
N LYS A 74 17.53 -2.41 -10.84
CA LYS A 74 17.19 -0.99 -10.89
C LYS A 74 18.42 -0.10 -10.96
N LYS A 75 19.51 -0.47 -10.27
CA LYS A 75 20.80 0.21 -10.39
C LYS A 75 21.35 0.14 -11.81
N ALA A 76 21.33 -1.04 -12.43
CA ALA A 76 21.79 -1.21 -13.81
C ALA A 76 20.97 -0.36 -14.79
N GLU A 77 19.64 -0.37 -14.67
CA GLU A 77 18.74 0.45 -15.50
C GLU A 77 19.01 1.96 -15.34
N ILE A 78 19.27 2.42 -14.11
CA ILE A 78 19.56 3.83 -13.83
C ILE A 78 20.92 4.23 -14.40
N ALA A 79 21.95 3.41 -14.20
CA ALA A 79 23.30 3.67 -14.70
C ALA A 79 23.33 3.74 -16.23
N GLU A 80 22.67 2.78 -16.91
CA GLU A 80 22.54 2.77 -18.37
C GLU A 80 21.85 4.04 -18.88
N HIS A 81 20.76 4.46 -18.23
CA HIS A 81 20.04 5.67 -18.61
C HIS A 81 20.89 6.93 -18.44
N ASN A 82 21.53 7.11 -17.28
CA ASN A 82 22.32 8.30 -16.98
C ASN A 82 23.55 8.38 -17.90
N GLN A 83 24.22 7.23 -18.15
CA GLN A 83 25.35 7.15 -19.07
C GLN A 83 24.96 7.50 -20.51
N ALA A 84 23.82 6.99 -20.99
CA ALA A 84 23.32 7.28 -22.34
C ALA A 84 23.01 8.76 -22.55
N GLN A 85 22.70 9.50 -21.47
CA GLN A 85 22.44 10.94 -21.50
C GLN A 85 23.66 11.79 -21.13
N GLY A 86 24.80 11.18 -20.80
CA GLY A 86 26.02 11.89 -20.37
C GLY A 86 25.86 12.65 -19.06
N ILE A 87 24.98 12.18 -18.17
CA ILE A 87 24.65 12.85 -16.90
C ILE A 87 25.60 12.37 -15.79
N ASP A 88 26.13 13.31 -15.01
CA ASP A 88 26.91 13.01 -13.80
C ASP A 88 26.00 12.35 -12.76
N GLU A 89 26.45 11.24 -12.16
CA GLU A 89 25.72 10.55 -11.08
C GLU A 89 25.48 11.45 -9.86
N LYS A 90 26.24 12.53 -9.68
CA LYS A 90 26.02 13.49 -8.59
C LYS A 90 24.91 14.50 -8.90
N ASP A 91 24.41 14.54 -10.13
CA ASP A 91 23.31 15.40 -10.52
C ASP A 91 21.97 14.73 -10.18
N PHE A 92 21.43 15.08 -9.01
CA PHE A 92 20.13 14.59 -8.53
C PHE A 92 18.93 15.15 -9.29
N VAL A 93 19.10 16.25 -10.03
CA VAL A 93 18.00 16.93 -10.71
C VAL A 93 17.82 16.34 -12.11
N ASN A 94 18.92 16.16 -12.84
CA ASN A 94 18.88 15.68 -14.21
C ASN A 94 19.01 14.14 -14.29
N GLY A 95 19.72 13.53 -13.33
CA GLY A 95 19.91 12.08 -13.28
C GLY A 95 18.70 11.33 -12.73
N ARG A 96 18.52 10.09 -13.16
CA ARG A 96 17.62 9.16 -12.48
C ARG A 96 18.32 8.62 -11.24
N HIS A 97 17.56 8.51 -10.14
CA HIS A 97 18.06 8.04 -8.86
C HIS A 97 17.02 7.14 -8.17
N LEU A 98 17.50 6.29 -7.26
CA LEU A 98 16.61 5.51 -6.40
C LEU A 98 15.96 6.44 -5.37
N THR A 99 14.67 6.25 -5.13
CA THR A 99 13.93 6.94 -4.07
C THR A 99 13.49 5.97 -3.00
N ASN A 100 13.37 6.46 -1.78
CA ASN A 100 12.99 5.62 -0.64
C ASN A 100 11.58 5.07 -0.80
N ILE A 101 10.65 5.91 -1.25
CA ILE A 101 9.28 5.51 -1.58
C ILE A 101 9.20 4.52 -2.75
N GLY A 102 10.04 4.68 -3.78
CA GLY A 102 10.11 3.75 -4.90
C GLY A 102 10.59 2.36 -4.45
N THR A 103 11.62 2.34 -3.61
CA THR A 103 12.19 1.13 -3.03
C THR A 103 11.22 0.45 -2.06
N TYR A 104 10.52 1.22 -1.22
CA TYR A 104 9.50 0.69 -0.31
C TYR A 104 8.31 0.09 -1.06
N ARG A 105 7.86 0.73 -2.14
CA ARG A 105 6.81 0.18 -3.01
C ARG A 105 7.24 -1.16 -3.62
N ALA A 106 8.46 -1.26 -4.12
CA ALA A 106 9.01 -2.51 -4.64
C ALA A 106 9.11 -3.59 -3.55
N TYR A 107 9.47 -3.22 -2.32
CA TYR A 107 9.45 -4.13 -1.18
C TYR A 107 8.04 -4.68 -0.93
N ILE A 108 7.03 -3.82 -0.87
CA ILE A 108 5.64 -4.23 -0.62
C ILE A 108 5.16 -5.19 -1.72
N ASP A 109 5.43 -4.87 -2.99
CA ASP A 109 5.03 -5.74 -4.10
C ASP A 109 5.64 -7.14 -3.97
N ARG A 110 6.93 -7.26 -3.60
CA ARG A 110 7.58 -8.55 -3.35
C ARG A 110 7.04 -9.24 -2.10
N TYR A 111 6.83 -8.50 -1.02
CA TYR A 111 6.25 -9.01 0.21
C TYR A 111 4.87 -9.63 -0.04
N LEU A 112 4.00 -8.96 -0.80
CA LEU A 112 2.67 -9.47 -1.16
C LEU A 112 2.72 -10.66 -2.12
N GLN A 113 3.70 -10.69 -3.03
CA GLN A 113 3.93 -11.83 -3.93
C GLN A 113 4.33 -13.09 -3.17
N ASP A 114 5.07 -12.96 -2.07
CA ASP A 114 5.49 -14.10 -1.24
C ASP A 114 4.48 -14.44 -0.12
N HIS A 115 3.45 -13.60 0.08
CA HIS A 115 2.53 -13.72 1.21
C HIS A 115 1.48 -14.83 1.00
N THR A 116 1.51 -15.87 1.83
CA THR A 116 0.64 -17.07 1.72
C THR A 116 -0.86 -16.81 1.85
N GLY A 117 -1.26 -15.69 2.47
CA GLY A 117 -2.66 -15.25 2.57
C GLY A 117 -3.19 -14.51 1.33
N ILE A 118 -2.33 -14.19 0.35
CA ILE A 118 -2.70 -13.46 -0.86
C ILE A 118 -3.03 -14.43 -2.00
N HIS A 119 -4.01 -14.05 -2.82
CA HIS A 119 -4.44 -14.79 -3.99
C HIS A 119 -3.61 -14.38 -5.21
N HIS A 120 -2.51 -15.08 -5.47
CA HIS A 120 -1.56 -14.73 -6.53
C HIS A 120 -2.11 -14.81 -7.97
N GLY A 121 -3.24 -15.49 -8.19
CA GLY A 121 -3.95 -15.49 -9.47
C GLY A 121 -4.82 -14.23 -9.73
N MET A 122 -4.89 -13.30 -8.78
CA MET A 122 -5.65 -12.06 -8.89
C MET A 122 -4.73 -10.84 -8.84
N THR A 123 -5.22 -9.69 -9.30
CA THR A 123 -4.45 -8.45 -9.33
C THR A 123 -3.90 -8.08 -7.96
N THR A 124 -2.59 -7.91 -7.91
CA THR A 124 -1.85 -7.39 -6.76
C THR A 124 -1.03 -6.20 -7.23
N MET A 125 -1.16 -5.06 -6.57
CA MET A 125 -0.41 -3.85 -6.87
C MET A 125 -0.26 -2.96 -5.64
N THR A 126 0.89 -2.31 -5.54
CA THR A 126 1.11 -1.18 -4.66
C THR A 126 1.25 0.09 -5.50
N ARG A 127 0.43 1.10 -5.24
CA ARG A 127 0.42 2.34 -6.05
C ARG A 127 0.29 3.60 -5.20
N GLN A 128 0.85 4.68 -5.70
CA GLN A 128 0.63 6.00 -5.13
C GLN A 128 -0.69 6.57 -5.65
N LEU A 129 -1.47 7.18 -4.77
CA LEU A 129 -2.60 8.03 -5.15
C LEU A 129 -2.15 9.49 -5.19
N GLN A 130 -3.06 10.39 -5.59
CA GLN A 130 -2.78 11.81 -5.58
C GLN A 130 -2.42 12.28 -4.15
N PRO A 131 -1.33 13.03 -3.97
CA PRO A 131 -1.02 13.67 -2.69
C PRO A 131 -2.16 14.62 -2.27
N GLY A 132 -2.45 14.66 -0.97
CA GLY A 132 -3.46 15.52 -0.40
C GLY A 132 -3.01 16.16 0.91
N ALA A 133 -3.96 16.78 1.63
CA ALA A 133 -3.69 17.42 2.92
C ALA A 133 -3.18 16.44 4.00
N THR A 134 -3.41 15.14 3.81
CA THR A 134 -2.95 14.06 4.71
C THR A 134 -1.70 13.34 4.18
N GLY A 135 -0.90 14.01 3.35
CA GLY A 135 0.31 13.44 2.77
C GLY A 135 0.04 12.62 1.51
N LEU A 136 0.88 11.62 1.26
CA LEU A 136 0.85 10.78 0.05
C LEU A 136 0.27 9.40 0.35
N PRO A 137 -0.94 9.06 -0.13
CA PRO A 137 -1.49 7.73 0.09
C PRO A 137 -0.77 6.70 -0.78
N LEU A 138 -0.13 5.73 -0.14
CA LEU A 138 0.38 4.52 -0.78
C LEU A 138 -0.67 3.40 -0.59
N GLN A 139 -1.40 3.10 -1.66
CA GLN A 139 -2.48 2.12 -1.66
C GLN A 139 -1.94 0.71 -1.92
N ILE A 140 -2.29 -0.20 -1.01
CA ILE A 140 -2.13 -1.64 -1.12
C ILE A 140 -3.43 -2.20 -1.70
N TYR A 141 -3.35 -2.75 -2.90
CA TYR A 141 -4.45 -3.39 -3.59
C TYR A 141 -4.10 -4.85 -3.85
N ALA A 142 -4.80 -5.77 -3.21
CA ALA A 142 -4.59 -7.19 -3.38
C ALA A 142 -5.90 -7.96 -3.14
N PHE A 143 -5.89 -9.27 -3.34
CA PHE A 143 -7.00 -10.14 -2.93
C PHE A 143 -6.46 -11.19 -1.97
N THR A 144 -7.18 -11.49 -0.90
CA THR A 144 -6.90 -12.65 -0.05
C THR A 144 -7.34 -13.92 -0.74
N ASN A 145 -6.71 -15.05 -0.44
CA ASN A 145 -7.13 -16.39 -0.92
C ASN A 145 -8.28 -17.01 -0.09
N THR A 146 -8.99 -16.17 0.66
CA THR A 146 -10.13 -16.56 1.49
C THR A 146 -11.22 -15.50 1.41
N THR A 147 -12.46 -15.93 1.61
CA THR A 147 -13.65 -15.07 1.68
C THR A 147 -14.26 -15.06 3.08
N GLU A 148 -13.74 -15.88 4.00
CA GLU A 148 -14.14 -15.91 5.40
C GLU A 148 -13.74 -14.59 6.08
N TRP A 149 -14.66 -13.97 6.80
CA TRP A 149 -14.50 -12.59 7.23
C TRP A 149 -13.41 -12.44 8.30
N VAL A 150 -13.42 -13.27 9.34
CA VAL A 150 -12.47 -13.14 10.44
C VAL A 150 -11.04 -13.33 9.93
N ARG A 151 -10.82 -14.36 9.10
CA ARG A 151 -9.53 -14.65 8.47
C ARG A 151 -9.09 -13.56 7.51
N TYR A 152 -10.01 -13.01 6.72
CA TYR A 152 -9.73 -11.87 5.83
C TYR A 152 -9.23 -10.64 6.63
N GLU A 153 -9.91 -10.28 7.72
CA GLU A 153 -9.49 -9.13 8.55
C GLU A 153 -8.14 -9.38 9.23
N GLY A 154 -7.90 -10.62 9.70
CA GLY A 154 -6.60 -11.01 10.26
C GLY A 154 -5.47 -10.83 9.26
N ILE A 155 -5.60 -11.40 8.06
CA ILE A 155 -4.59 -11.27 6.98
C ILE A 155 -4.32 -9.80 6.66
N GLN A 156 -5.37 -9.00 6.49
CA GLN A 156 -5.21 -7.58 6.18
C GLN A 156 -4.50 -6.82 7.31
N SER A 157 -4.82 -7.14 8.57
CA SER A 157 -4.23 -6.46 9.73
C SER A 157 -2.75 -6.82 9.88
N ASP A 158 -2.40 -8.11 9.80
CA ASP A 158 -1.01 -8.59 9.89
C ASP A 158 -0.11 -7.96 8.81
N ILE A 159 -0.63 -7.86 7.57
CA ILE A 159 0.07 -7.18 6.48
C ILE A 159 0.31 -5.71 6.84
N MET A 160 -0.73 -5.00 7.29
CA MET A 160 -0.61 -3.58 7.60
C MET A 160 0.32 -3.32 8.80
N ASP A 161 0.27 -4.15 9.84
CA ASP A 161 1.12 -4.06 11.02
C ASP A 161 2.60 -4.20 10.64
N HIS A 162 2.92 -5.19 9.82
CA HIS A 162 4.27 -5.37 9.30
C HIS A 162 4.72 -4.16 8.47
N LEU A 163 3.90 -3.76 7.49
CA LEU A 163 4.24 -2.67 6.58
C LEU A 163 4.45 -1.33 7.31
N LEU A 164 3.60 -1.01 8.28
CA LEU A 164 3.73 0.20 9.10
C LEU A 164 4.98 0.13 9.99
N SER A 165 5.30 -1.03 10.55
CA SER A 165 6.42 -1.19 11.49
C SER A 165 7.79 -1.07 10.81
N ILE A 166 7.94 -1.56 9.58
CA ILE A 166 9.21 -1.50 8.84
C ILE A 166 9.43 -0.15 8.14
N LEU A 167 8.40 0.70 8.08
CA LEU A 167 8.42 1.95 7.34
C LEU A 167 9.60 2.89 7.71
N PRO A 168 10.03 3.00 8.99
CA PRO A 168 11.21 3.76 9.39
C PRO A 168 12.54 3.21 8.84
N GLU A 169 12.65 1.92 8.55
CA GLU A 169 13.86 1.34 7.93
C GLU A 169 14.08 1.93 6.53
N PHE A 170 12.98 2.27 5.84
CA PHE A 170 12.97 2.98 4.58
C PHE A 170 13.03 4.50 4.75
N GLY A 171 13.39 5.02 5.94
CA GLY A 171 13.48 6.47 6.18
C GLY A 171 12.19 7.24 5.93
N LEU A 172 11.06 6.53 5.78
CA LEU A 172 9.75 7.10 5.57
C LEU A 172 9.08 7.34 6.92
N ARG A 173 8.03 8.16 6.94
CA ARG A 173 7.16 8.35 8.10
C ARG A 173 5.71 8.30 7.69
N VAL A 174 4.85 7.88 8.61
CA VAL A 174 3.40 7.97 8.45
C VAL A 174 2.98 9.41 8.73
N PHE A 175 2.15 9.97 7.87
CA PHE A 175 1.51 11.26 8.13
C PHE A 175 0.62 11.14 9.37
N GLN A 176 0.78 12.08 10.30
CA GLN A 176 -0.11 12.24 11.43
C GLN A 176 -0.49 13.71 11.52
N TYR A 177 -1.76 13.98 11.84
CA TYR A 177 -2.14 15.34 12.19
C TYR A 177 -1.31 15.80 13.39
N PRO A 178 -0.91 17.08 13.45
CA PRO A 178 -0.29 17.64 14.64
C PRO A 178 -1.19 17.38 15.84
N SER A 179 -0.76 16.48 16.72
CA SER A 179 -1.43 16.24 18.00
C SER A 179 -0.77 17.12 19.06
N GLY A 180 -1.52 17.52 20.09
CA GLY A 180 -1.05 18.47 21.12
C GLY A 180 0.27 18.07 21.79
N ASN A 181 0.64 16.79 21.78
CA ASN A 181 1.92 16.29 22.31
C ASN A 181 3.14 16.74 21.48
N ILE A 182 2.98 16.96 20.16
CA ILE A 182 4.06 17.43 19.27
C ILE A 182 4.25 18.96 19.38
N LEU A 183 3.21 19.72 19.71
CA LEU A 183 3.31 21.16 19.99
C LEU A 183 4.12 21.47 21.26
N GLY A 184 4.25 20.51 22.17
CA GLY A 184 5.07 20.64 23.38
C GLY A 184 6.57 20.67 23.10
N SER A 185 7.05 19.95 22.08
CA SER A 185 8.49 19.93 21.74
C SER A 185 8.94 21.18 20.97
N LEU A 186 8.02 21.88 20.30
CA LEU A 186 8.29 23.13 19.59
C LEU A 186 8.40 24.36 20.52
N LYS A 187 8.04 24.23 21.82
CA LYS A 187 8.19 25.32 22.81
C LYS A 187 9.61 25.43 23.41
N ASN A 188 10.51 24.52 23.05
CA ASN A 188 11.90 24.49 23.55
C ASN A 188 12.94 24.90 22.48
N LEU A 189 12.51 25.57 21.41
CA LEU A 189 13.34 26.25 20.42
C LEU A 189 13.14 27.77 20.56
#